data_AF-A0A6P3RME7-F1
#
_entry.id   AF-A0A6P3RME7-F1
#
_cell.length_a   1.000
_cell.length_b   1.000
_cell.length_c   1.000
_cell.angle_alpha   90.00
_cell.angle_beta   90.00
_cell.angle_gamma   90.00
#
_symmetry.space_group_name_H-M   'P 1'
#
loop_
_entity.id
_entity.type
_entity.pdbx_description
1 polymer ?
#
loop_
_entity_poly.entity_id
_entity_poly.type
_entity_poly.pdbx_seq_one_letter_code
_entity_poly.pdbx_strand_id
1 'polypeptide(L)'
;MKPEVENGNLSVDKDQYVEPENVAIQCDSGYGIVGTPIITCSEDGTWHPKVPKCEWEIPNGCEQVLAGIKLMQCLPTPEEAKMALEVYKLSQEIKRLKEE
;
A
#
# COMPACT_ATOMS: atom_id res chain seq x y z
N MET A 1 -9.44 17.88 12.70
CA MET A 1 -10.02 16.74 11.94
C MET A 1 -9.00 15.59 11.93
N LYS A 2 -9.38 14.33 12.13
CA LYS A 2 -8.43 13.20 12.04
C LYS A 2 -8.13 12.87 10.56
N PRO A 3 -6.86 12.73 10.15
CA PRO A 3 -6.51 12.34 8.79
C PRO A 3 -6.77 10.85 8.60
N GLU A 4 -7.28 10.49 7.43
CA GLU A 4 -7.43 9.09 7.01
C GLU A 4 -6.14 8.61 6.36
N VAL A 5 -5.57 7.54 6.93
CA VAL A 5 -4.37 6.89 6.41
C VAL A 5 -4.72 5.42 6.20
N GLU A 6 -4.64 4.96 4.96
CA GLU A 6 -4.83 3.55 4.62
C GLU A 6 -3.50 2.82 4.79
N ASN A 7 -3.53 1.60 5.36
CA ASN A 7 -2.35 0.75 5.60
C ASN A 7 -1.26 1.45 6.44
N GLY A 8 -1.69 2.26 7.40
CA GLY A 8 -0.82 2.97 8.32
C GLY A 8 -1.57 3.58 9.48
N ASN A 9 -0.80 4.17 10.39
CA ASN A 9 -1.29 4.78 11.61
C ASN A 9 -0.61 6.14 11.85
N LEU A 10 -1.20 6.89 12.78
CA LEU A 10 -0.67 8.18 13.24
C LEU A 10 0.21 7.92 14.46
N SER A 11 1.36 8.59 14.52
CA SER A 11 2.31 8.49 15.64
C SER A 11 1.67 8.83 16.99
N VAL A 12 0.66 9.70 16.96
CA VAL A 12 -0.16 10.05 18.12
C VAL A 12 -1.60 9.98 17.66
N ASP A 13 -2.37 9.02 18.15
CA ASP A 13 -3.77 8.86 17.76
C ASP A 13 -4.69 9.71 18.66
N LYS A 14 -5.39 10.66 18.05
CA LYS A 14 -6.38 11.55 18.69
C LYS A 14 -7.62 11.66 17.83
N ASP A 15 -8.76 11.87 18.48
CA ASP A 15 -10.04 12.16 17.81
C ASP A 15 -10.03 13.55 17.15
N GLN A 16 -9.28 14.49 17.73
CA GLN A 16 -9.15 15.86 17.23
C GLN A 16 -7.70 16.37 17.36
N TYR A 17 -7.29 17.13 16.34
CA TYR A 17 -6.00 17.82 16.25
C TYR A 17 -6.28 19.31 16.15
N VAL A 18 -5.42 20.12 16.76
CA VAL A 18 -5.60 21.58 16.89
C VAL A 18 -4.49 22.30 16.14
N GLU A 19 -4.84 23.24 15.27
CA GLU A 19 -3.87 24.03 14.54
C GLU A 19 -2.98 24.94 15.44
N PRO A 20 -1.69 25.13 15.11
CA PRO A 20 -0.86 24.30 14.25
C PRO A 20 -0.33 23.07 15.03
N GLU A 21 -0.63 21.86 14.55
CA GLU A 21 -0.14 20.61 15.16
C GLU A 21 0.46 19.68 14.11
N ASN A 22 1.63 19.13 14.42
CA ASN A 22 2.34 18.19 13.56
C ASN A 22 2.08 16.75 13.99
N VAL A 23 1.85 15.89 12.99
CA VAL A 23 1.63 14.46 13.19
C VAL A 23 2.51 13.70 12.23
N ALA A 24 3.18 12.66 12.73
CA ALA A 24 3.93 11.75 11.89
C ALA A 24 3.05 10.56 11.51
N ILE A 25 3.21 10.07 10.29
CA ILE A 25 2.53 8.90 9.76
C ILE A 25 3.52 7.74 9.73
N GLN A 26 3.06 6.61 10.22
CA GLN A 26 3.81 5.37 10.23
C GLN A 26 3.02 4.31 9.49
N CYS A 27 3.57 3.82 8.39
CA CYS A 27 2.94 2.76 7.62
C CYS A 27 2.99 1.42 8.36
N ASP A 28 2.00 0.57 8.08
CA ASP A 28 1.93 -0.77 8.64
C ASP A 28 3.07 -1.64 8.09
N SER A 29 3.33 -2.76 8.75
CA SER A 29 4.41 -3.67 8.33
C SER A 29 4.21 -4.12 6.88
N GLY A 30 5.25 -3.98 6.06
CA GLY A 30 5.22 -4.32 4.64
C GLY A 30 4.73 -3.18 3.74
N TYR A 31 4.37 -2.03 4.29
CA TYR A 31 4.05 -0.83 3.52
C TYR A 31 5.10 0.26 3.73
N GLY A 32 5.41 0.96 2.65
CA GLY A 32 6.39 2.03 2.56
C GLY A 32 5.70 3.36 2.34
N ILE A 33 6.26 4.42 2.92
CA ILE A 33 5.66 5.75 2.84
C ILE A 33 6.02 6.44 1.52
N VAL A 34 5.00 6.90 0.79
CA VAL A 34 5.14 7.69 -0.43
C VAL A 34 4.67 9.11 -0.18
N GLY A 35 5.63 10.02 -0.05
CA GLY A 35 5.40 11.43 0.27
C GLY A 35 6.18 11.88 1.52
N THR A 36 5.68 12.94 2.18
CA THR A 36 6.30 13.44 3.41
C THR A 36 5.68 12.73 4.63
N PRO A 37 6.49 12.15 5.53
CA PRO A 37 5.99 11.39 6.67
C PRO A 37 5.38 12.27 7.76
N ILE A 38 5.60 13.58 7.72
CA ILE A 38 5.11 14.54 8.70
C ILE A 38 4.12 15.47 8.00
N ILE A 39 2.94 15.62 8.59
CA ILE A 39 1.88 16.51 8.13
C ILE A 39 1.46 17.45 9.25
N THR A 40 0.97 18.62 8.87
CA THR A 40 0.55 19.67 9.79
C THR A 40 -0.94 19.95 9.61
N CYS A 41 -1.68 19.98 10.72
CA CYS A 41 -3.03 20.52 10.75
C CYS A 41 -2.93 22.04 10.61
N SER A 42 -3.32 22.55 9.45
CA SER A 42 -3.27 23.96 9.09
C SER A 42 -4.47 24.72 9.65
N GLU A 43 -4.38 26.06 9.66
CA GLU A 43 -5.42 26.94 10.22
C GLU A 43 -6.78 26.86 9.51
N ASP A 44 -6.81 26.35 8.27
CA ASP A 44 -8.02 26.09 7.51
C ASP A 44 -8.63 24.70 7.82
N GLY A 45 -8.09 23.99 8.81
CA GLY A 45 -8.51 22.64 9.22
C GLY A 45 -8.08 21.54 8.26
N THR A 46 -7.20 21.84 7.30
CA THR A 46 -6.69 20.87 6.32
C THR A 46 -5.29 20.37 6.70
N TRP A 47 -4.86 19.28 6.05
CA TRP A 47 -3.56 18.68 6.28
C TRP A 47 -2.55 19.09 5.21
N HIS A 48 -1.43 19.67 5.65
CA HIS A 48 -0.35 20.13 4.77
C HIS A 48 1.03 19.61 5.22
N PRO A 49 1.84 19.04 4.30
CA PRO A 49 1.47 18.63 2.95
C PRO A 49 0.33 17.59 2.96
N LYS A 50 -0.22 17.30 1.78
CA LYS A 50 -1.31 16.31 1.65
C LYS A 50 -0.90 15.00 2.32
N VAL A 51 -1.87 14.35 2.97
CA VAL A 51 -1.67 13.05 3.63
C VAL A 51 -0.95 12.07 2.68
N PRO A 52 0.22 11.54 3.06
CA PRO A 52 0.98 10.56 2.27
C PRO A 52 0.23 9.25 2.14
N LYS A 53 0.67 8.42 1.21
CA LYS A 53 0.16 7.06 1.02
C LYS A 53 1.12 6.04 1.60
N CYS A 54 0.57 4.95 2.11
CA CYS A 54 1.32 3.74 2.42
C CYS A 54 1.11 2.74 1.29
N GLU A 55 2.17 2.46 0.54
CA GLU A 55 2.13 1.54 -0.60
C GLU A 55 2.88 0.26 -0.27
N TRP A 56 2.38 -0.89 -0.74
CA TRP A 56 2.98 -2.19 -0.45
C TRP A 56 4.43 -2.24 -0.94
N GLU A 57 5.37 -2.50 -0.03
CA GLU A 57 6.77 -2.75 -0.36
C GLU A 57 6.90 -4.18 -0.87
N ILE A 58 7.17 -4.32 -2.16
CA ILE A 58 7.38 -5.62 -2.78
C ILE A 58 8.60 -6.29 -2.12
N PRO A 59 8.43 -7.43 -1.43
CA PRO A 59 9.54 -8.08 -0.75
C PRO A 59 10.64 -8.54 -1.71
N ASN A 60 11.89 -8.48 -1.25
CA ASN A 60 13.03 -9.03 -1.99
C ASN A 60 12.79 -10.53 -2.27
N GLY A 61 12.87 -10.93 -3.56
CA GLY A 61 12.66 -12.31 -3.99
C GLY A 61 11.33 -12.58 -4.72
N CYS A 62 10.48 -11.56 -4.89
CA CYS A 62 9.25 -11.68 -5.70
C CYS A 62 9.49 -11.87 -7.21
N GLU A 63 10.72 -11.68 -7.68
CA GLU A 63 11.15 -12.01 -9.04
C GLU A 63 11.16 -13.52 -9.32
N GLN A 64 11.24 -14.36 -8.28
CA GLN A 64 11.32 -15.82 -8.38
C GLN A 64 9.95 -16.52 -8.35
N VAL A 65 8.85 -15.76 -8.41
CA VAL A 65 7.46 -16.25 -8.26
C VAL A 65 6.96 -17.04 -9.48
N LEU A 66 7.87 -17.46 -10.36
CA LEU A 66 7.58 -18.23 -11.59
C LEU A 66 6.96 -19.62 -11.35
N ALA A 67 6.84 -20.09 -10.11
CA ALA A 67 6.21 -21.37 -9.78
C ALA A 67 4.96 -21.28 -8.88
N GLY A 68 4.37 -20.10 -8.67
CA GLY A 68 3.06 -19.92 -8.01
C GLY A 68 2.95 -20.27 -6.51
N ILE A 69 3.89 -21.04 -5.94
CA ILE A 69 3.84 -21.53 -4.55
C ILE A 69 4.03 -20.42 -3.50
N LYS A 70 4.64 -19.28 -3.88
CA LYS A 70 4.96 -18.16 -2.97
C LYS A 70 4.26 -16.84 -3.31
N LEU A 71 3.23 -16.85 -4.16
CA LEU A 71 2.48 -15.64 -4.53
C LEU A 71 1.94 -14.89 -3.29
N MET A 72 1.49 -15.64 -2.29
CA MET A 72 1.00 -15.10 -1.01
C MET A 72 2.07 -14.34 -0.19
N GLN A 73 3.36 -14.54 -0.48
CA GLN A 73 4.46 -13.82 0.19
C GLN A 73 4.79 -12.49 -0.52
N CYS A 74 4.20 -12.25 -1.69
CA CYS A 74 4.52 -11.11 -2.55
C CYS A 74 3.36 -10.15 -2.74
N LEU A 75 2.14 -10.63 -2.50
CA LEU A 75 0.92 -9.85 -2.66
C LEU A 75 0.32 -9.61 -1.26
N PRO A 76 -0.05 -8.36 -0.95
CA PRO A 76 -0.55 -7.96 0.37
C PRO A 76 -1.85 -8.66 0.75
N THR A 77 -2.67 -9.07 -0.23
CA THR A 77 -4.00 -9.65 0.01
C THR A 77 -4.26 -10.97 -0.74
N PRO A 78 -5.11 -11.86 -0.20
CA PRO A 78 -5.54 -13.08 -0.90
C PRO A 78 -6.25 -12.81 -2.22
N GLU A 79 -7.02 -11.73 -2.30
CA GLU A 79 -7.75 -11.29 -3.49
C GLU A 79 -6.79 -10.94 -4.63
N GLU A 80 -5.70 -10.24 -4.30
CA GLU A 80 -4.65 -9.93 -5.27
C GLU A 80 -3.92 -11.20 -5.73
N ALA A 81 -3.64 -12.15 -4.83
CA ALA A 81 -3.07 -13.44 -5.19
C ALA A 81 -3.96 -14.25 -6.13
N LYS A 82 -5.28 -14.27 -5.87
CA LYS A 82 -6.25 -14.91 -6.75
C LYS A 82 -6.27 -14.24 -8.14
N MET A 83 -6.32 -12.91 -8.18
CA MET A 83 -6.29 -12.16 -9.43
C MET A 83 -5.00 -12.45 -10.22
N ALA A 84 -3.84 -12.50 -9.55
CA ALA A 84 -2.57 -12.84 -10.19
C ALA A 84 -2.57 -14.27 -10.78
N LEU A 85 -3.17 -15.24 -10.08
CA LEU A 85 -3.32 -16.61 -10.59
C LEU A 85 -4.23 -16.67 -11.81
N GLU A 86 -5.31 -15.89 -11.83
CA GLU A 86 -6.21 -15.78 -12.99
C GLU A 86 -5.50 -15.16 -14.19
N VAL A 87 -4.73 -14.09 -13.98
CA VAL A 87 -3.88 -13.49 -15.02
C VAL A 87 -2.85 -14.50 -15.55
N TYR A 88 -2.21 -15.27 -14.66
CA TYR A 88 -1.28 -16.32 -15.07
C TYR A 88 -1.97 -17.39 -15.93
N LYS A 89 -3.14 -17.87 -15.52
CA LYS A 89 -3.94 -18.83 -16.29
C LYS A 89 -4.26 -18.31 -17.69
N LEU A 90 -4.72 -17.07 -17.80
CA LEU A 90 -5.00 -16.41 -19.09
C LEU A 90 -3.72 -16.29 -19.94
N SER A 91 -2.58 -15.96 -19.34
CA SER A 91 -1.31 -15.88 -20.07
C SER A 91 -0.92 -17.21 -20.73
N GLN A 92 -1.23 -18.34 -20.08
CA GLN A 92 -0.95 -19.68 -20.61
C GLN A 92 -1.90 -20.05 -21.75
N GLU A 93 -3.17 -19.65 -21.65
CA GLU A 93 -4.14 -19.83 -22.72
C GLU A 93 -3.78 -19.00 -23.96
N ILE A 94 -3.39 -17.73 -23.77
CA ILE A 94 -2.91 -16.86 -24.86
C ILE A 94 -1.68 -17.47 -25.55
N LYS A 95 -0.74 -18.06 -24.79
CA LYS A 95 0.42 -18.74 -25.37
C LYS A 95 0.00 -19.91 -26.26
N ARG A 96 -0.91 -20.76 -25.75
CA ARG A 96 -1.44 -21.89 -26.52
C ARG A 96 -2.10 -21.45 -27.82
N LEU A 97 -2.94 -20.41 -27.77
CA LEU A 97 -3.63 -19.86 -28.94
C LEU A 97 -2.67 -19.22 -29.96
N LYS A 98 -1.47 -18.81 -29.55
CA LYS A 98 -0.43 -18.29 -30.46
C LYS A 98 0.42 -19.39 -31.09
N GLU A 99 0.38 -20.60 -30.53
CA GLU A 99 1.09 -21.78 -31.03
C GLU A 99 0.23 -22.62 -31.99
N GLU A 100 -1.07 -22.31 -32.12
CA GLU A 100 -2.03 -22.85 -33.11
C GLU A 100 -2.10 -21.96 -34.37
#